data_AF-A0A354C5E4-F1
#
_entry.id   AF-A0A354C5E4-F1
#
_cell.length_a   1.000
_cell.length_b   1.000
_cell.length_c   1.000
_cell.angle_alpha   90.00
_cell.angle_beta   90.00
_cell.angle_gamma   90.00
#
_symmetry.space_group_name_H-M   'P 1'
#
loop_
_entity.id
_entity.type
_entity.pdbx_description
1 polymer ?
#
loop_
_entity_poly.entity_id
_entity_poly.type
_entity_poly.pdbx_seq_one_letter_code
_entity_poly.pdbx_strand_id
1 'polypeptide(L)'
;TKWKMWPGTTAMYPGPEPHGAFLTTYVNDAAYKAITGKKGKFPNGAIIAQDNFSKNKKLKNIDVMYKVKGYNPQGGDWFWVQFRTDGRIISEGKIDECIKCHAAQKSNDYVYTSKMK
;
A
#
# COMPACT_ATOMS: atom_id res chain seq x y z
N THR A 1 4.19 -17.72 -8.11
CA THR A 1 3.34 -17.15 -7.04
C THR A 1 2.36 -16.17 -7.67
N LYS A 2 1.06 -16.27 -7.36
CA LYS A 2 0.05 -15.27 -7.78
C LYS A 2 -0.20 -14.31 -6.62
N TRP A 3 -0.03 -13.02 -6.85
CA TRP A 3 -0.42 -11.98 -5.88
C TRP A 3 -1.94 -11.97 -5.72
N LYS A 4 -2.40 -11.70 -4.50
CA LYS A 4 -3.84 -11.61 -4.18
C LYS A 4 -4.24 -10.15 -4.16
N MET A 5 -5.45 -9.83 -4.62
CA MET A 5 -6.03 -8.52 -4.33
C MET A 5 -6.33 -8.40 -2.82
N TRP A 6 -6.35 -7.16 -2.34
CA TRP A 6 -6.76 -6.85 -0.97
C TRP A 6 -8.11 -7.52 -0.66
N PRO A 7 -8.25 -8.26 0.45
CA PRO A 7 -9.50 -8.94 0.78
C PRO A 7 -10.71 -8.00 0.79
N GLY A 8 -11.74 -8.33 0.02
CA GLY A 8 -12.99 -7.55 -0.06
C GLY A 8 -12.96 -6.39 -1.08
N THR A 9 -11.89 -6.22 -1.85
CA THR A 9 -11.87 -5.30 -2.99
C THR A 9 -11.97 -6.02 -4.33
N THR A 10 -12.19 -5.25 -5.39
CA THR A 10 -12.14 -5.69 -6.79
C THR A 10 -11.17 -4.80 -7.56
N ALA A 11 -10.77 -5.20 -8.78
CA ALA A 11 -9.89 -4.37 -9.59
C ALA A 11 -10.56 -3.04 -9.97
N MET A 12 -9.77 -1.96 -10.00
CA MET A 12 -10.22 -0.59 -10.32
C MET A 12 -11.38 -0.10 -9.46
N TYR A 13 -11.33 -0.37 -8.14
CA TYR A 13 -12.29 0.21 -7.21
C TYR A 13 -12.06 1.73 -7.07
N PRO A 14 -13.08 2.54 -6.73
CA PRO A 14 -12.91 3.99 -6.61
C PRO A 14 -11.83 4.38 -5.58
N GLY A 15 -10.93 5.28 -5.99
CA GLY A 15 -9.81 5.77 -5.18
C GLY A 15 -9.92 7.24 -4.83
N PRO A 16 -9.30 7.68 -3.71
CA PRO A 16 -9.11 9.10 -3.44
C PRO A 16 -7.81 9.64 -4.07
N GLU A 17 -7.79 10.93 -4.38
CA GLU A 17 -6.53 11.65 -4.60
C GLU A 17 -5.64 11.59 -3.34
N PRO A 18 -4.30 11.52 -3.47
CA PRO A 18 -3.50 11.70 -4.70
C PRO A 18 -3.30 10.41 -5.54
N HIS A 19 -3.81 9.27 -5.07
CA HIS A 19 -3.54 7.95 -5.65
C HIS A 19 -4.32 7.69 -6.95
N GLY A 20 -5.19 8.61 -7.37
CA GLY A 20 -5.96 8.52 -8.60
C GLY A 20 -7.42 8.12 -8.38
N ALA A 21 -8.18 8.12 -9.48
CA ALA A 21 -9.63 7.94 -9.45
C ALA A 21 -10.04 6.47 -9.23
N PHE A 22 -9.18 5.52 -9.62
CA PHE A 22 -9.40 4.10 -9.38
C PHE A 22 -8.11 3.43 -8.95
N LEU A 23 -8.23 2.40 -8.13
CA LEU A 23 -7.11 1.67 -7.56
C LEU A 23 -7.29 0.17 -7.77
N THR A 24 -6.19 -0.56 -7.90
CA THR A 24 -6.18 -2.00 -7.63
C THR A 24 -5.06 -2.29 -6.65
N THR A 25 -5.40 -2.79 -5.46
CA THR A 25 -4.42 -3.08 -4.41
C THR A 25 -4.20 -4.58 -4.29
N TYR A 26 -2.95 -4.98 -4.34
CA TYR A 26 -2.47 -6.35 -4.19
C TYR A 26 -1.65 -6.49 -2.92
N VAL A 27 -1.62 -7.71 -2.40
CA VAL A 27 -0.93 -8.07 -1.17
C VAL A 27 -0.26 -9.44 -1.32
N ASN A 28 0.90 -9.59 -0.69
CA ASN A 28 1.53 -10.90 -0.57
C ASN A 28 0.83 -11.76 0.50
N ASP A 29 1.18 -13.03 0.60
CA ASP A 29 0.52 -13.96 1.53
C ASP A 29 0.63 -13.54 3.01
N ALA A 30 1.74 -12.93 3.39
CA ALA A 30 1.95 -12.43 4.75
C ALA A 30 0.98 -11.29 5.08
N ALA A 31 0.86 -10.29 4.20
CA ALA A 31 -0.09 -9.21 4.32
C ALA A 31 -1.54 -9.71 4.28
N TYR A 32 -1.86 -10.59 3.33
CA TYR A 32 -3.19 -11.17 3.20
C TYR A 32 -3.67 -11.83 4.50
N LYS A 33 -2.84 -12.71 5.10
CA LYS A 33 -3.17 -13.38 6.37
C LYS A 33 -3.36 -12.40 7.52
N ALA A 34 -2.60 -11.31 7.57
CA ALA A 34 -2.73 -10.29 8.61
C ALA A 34 -4.06 -9.51 8.49
N ILE A 35 -4.48 -9.19 7.26
CA ILE A 35 -5.76 -8.52 6.95
C ILE A 35 -6.93 -9.43 7.32
N THR A 36 -6.99 -10.64 6.76
CA THR A 36 -8.10 -11.58 7.00
C THR A 36 -8.18 -12.02 8.46
N GLY A 37 -7.03 -12.13 9.12
CA GLY A 37 -6.92 -12.46 10.54
C GLY A 37 -7.14 -11.28 11.48
N LYS A 38 -7.48 -10.08 10.97
CA LYS A 38 -7.70 -8.84 11.73
C LYS A 38 -6.64 -8.57 12.80
N LYS A 39 -5.37 -8.74 12.43
CA LYS A 39 -4.24 -8.60 13.37
C LYS A 39 -3.98 -7.15 13.79
N GLY A 40 -4.48 -6.18 13.03
CA GLY A 40 -4.28 -4.75 13.23
C GLY A 40 -2.89 -4.21 12.95
N LYS A 41 -1.94 -5.08 12.59
CA LYS A 41 -0.59 -4.75 12.16
C LYS A 41 -0.09 -5.79 11.16
N PHE A 42 0.77 -5.35 10.27
CA PHE A 42 1.43 -6.18 9.28
C PHE A 42 2.73 -6.79 9.84
N PRO A 43 3.02 -8.07 9.55
CA PRO A 43 4.28 -8.69 9.93
C PRO A 43 5.45 -8.17 9.08
N ASN A 44 6.68 -8.36 9.57
CA ASN A 44 7.88 -8.18 8.75
C ASN A 44 7.77 -8.99 7.45
N GLY A 45 8.18 -8.41 6.33
CA GLY A 45 8.05 -9.04 5.01
C GLY A 45 6.70 -8.82 4.32
N ALA A 46 5.73 -8.17 4.97
CA ALA A 46 4.46 -7.82 4.34
C ALA A 46 4.68 -6.79 3.21
N ILE A 47 4.03 -7.03 2.07
CA ILE A 47 4.06 -6.13 0.92
C ILE A 47 2.63 -5.80 0.51
N ILE A 48 2.40 -4.50 0.27
CA ILE A 48 1.19 -3.96 -0.35
C ILE A 48 1.64 -3.25 -1.62
N ALA A 49 1.08 -3.62 -2.77
CA ALA A 49 1.32 -2.95 -4.04
C ALA A 49 0.00 -2.37 -4.55
N GLN A 50 0.01 -1.19 -5.13
CA GLN A 50 -1.19 -0.52 -5.60
C GLN A 50 -0.95 0.05 -6.99
N ASP A 51 -1.77 -0.40 -7.93
CA ASP A 51 -1.91 0.23 -9.24
C ASP A 51 -2.85 1.44 -9.11
N ASN A 52 -2.39 2.58 -9.58
CA ASN A 52 -3.10 3.85 -9.50
C ASN A 52 -3.57 4.29 -10.88
N PHE A 53 -4.87 4.45 -11.08
CA PHE A 53 -5.46 4.77 -12.37
C PHE A 53 -6.10 6.16 -12.40
N SER A 54 -6.02 6.83 -13.54
CA SER A 54 -6.72 8.08 -13.84
C SER A 54 -8.22 7.86 -14.09
N LYS A 55 -8.98 8.97 -14.22
CA LYS A 55 -10.43 8.94 -14.55
C LYS A 55 -10.76 8.20 -15.84
N ASN A 56 -9.85 8.19 -16.83
CA ASN A 56 -9.98 7.43 -18.06
C ASN A 56 -9.41 5.99 -17.96
N LYS A 57 -9.23 5.47 -16.73
CA LYS A 57 -8.75 4.11 -16.43
C LYS A 57 -7.37 3.78 -17.02
N LYS A 58 -6.51 4.77 -17.21
CA LYS A 58 -5.10 4.57 -17.59
C LYS A 58 -4.24 4.48 -16.34
N LEU A 59 -3.29 3.55 -16.31
CA LEU A 59 -2.32 3.43 -15.23
C LEU A 59 -1.45 4.70 -15.18
N LYS A 60 -1.30 5.31 -14.00
CA LYS A 60 -0.49 6.51 -13.77
C LYS A 60 0.88 6.16 -13.19
N ASN A 61 0.89 5.35 -12.14
CA ASN A 61 2.06 4.91 -11.40
C ASN A 61 1.68 3.67 -10.57
N ILE A 62 2.67 3.07 -9.91
CA ILE A 62 2.51 1.94 -9.01
C ILE A 62 3.17 2.32 -7.68
N ASP A 63 2.43 2.24 -6.58
CA ASP A 63 2.98 2.48 -5.24
C ASP A 63 3.15 1.15 -4.51
N VAL A 64 4.26 0.99 -3.78
CA VAL A 64 4.52 -0.20 -2.97
C VAL A 64 4.94 0.20 -1.56
N MET A 65 4.34 -0.47 -0.58
CA MET A 65 4.73 -0.44 0.82
C MET A 65 5.34 -1.79 1.18
N TYR A 66 6.53 -1.78 1.79
CA TYR A 66 7.22 -2.98 2.26
C TYR A 66 7.57 -2.88 3.74
N LYS A 67 7.13 -3.86 4.54
CA LYS A 67 7.33 -3.87 5.98
C LYS A 67 8.71 -4.46 6.32
N VAL A 68 9.60 -3.64 6.88
CA VAL A 68 10.95 -4.03 7.26
C VAL A 68 11.20 -3.66 8.72
N LYS A 69 11.24 -4.66 9.60
CA LYS A 69 11.44 -4.50 11.04
C LYS A 69 12.69 -3.64 11.30
N GLY A 70 12.52 -2.56 12.05
CA GLY A 70 13.60 -1.65 12.46
C GLY A 70 14.04 -0.64 11.40
N TYR A 71 13.51 -0.67 10.18
CA TYR A 71 13.89 0.28 9.13
C TYR A 71 13.48 1.71 9.44
N ASN A 72 12.25 1.89 9.92
CA ASN A 72 11.69 3.20 10.24
C ASN A 72 10.66 3.10 11.39
N PRO A 73 11.09 2.86 12.64
CA PRO A 73 10.16 2.60 13.74
C PRO A 73 9.13 3.72 13.97
N GLN A 74 9.52 4.97 13.72
CA GLN A 74 8.63 6.13 13.83
C GLN A 74 7.57 6.18 12.72
N GLY A 75 7.90 5.68 11.52
CA GLY A 75 7.00 5.51 10.37
C GLY A 75 6.38 4.11 10.29
N GLY A 76 6.36 3.36 11.38
CA GLY A 76 5.76 2.03 11.44
C GLY A 76 6.53 0.96 10.65
N ASP A 77 7.84 1.11 10.49
CA ASP A 77 8.71 0.14 9.78
C ASP A 77 8.35 -0.06 8.30
N TRP A 78 7.69 0.92 7.68
CA TRP A 78 7.39 0.91 6.26
C TRP A 78 8.52 1.54 5.44
N PHE A 79 8.98 0.79 4.44
CA PHE A 79 9.67 1.29 3.25
C PHE A 79 8.61 1.59 2.18
N TRP A 80 8.75 2.72 1.50
CA TRP A 80 7.83 3.20 0.47
C TRP A 80 8.57 3.28 -0.85
N VAL A 81 7.93 2.97 -1.96
CA VAL A 81 8.46 3.22 -3.30
C VAL A 81 7.34 3.51 -4.27
N GLN A 82 7.58 4.45 -5.16
CA GLN A 82 6.70 4.76 -6.27
C GLN A 82 7.42 4.48 -7.59
N PHE A 83 6.75 3.76 -8.48
CA PHE A 83 7.24 3.44 -9.82
C PHE A 83 6.42 4.17 -10.89
N ARG A 84 7.09 4.57 -11.96
CA ARG A 84 6.48 4.91 -13.24
C ARG A 84 5.85 3.65 -13.86
N THR A 85 4.98 3.85 -14.84
CA THR A 85 4.38 2.75 -15.61
C THR A 85 5.39 1.92 -16.42
N ASP A 86 6.59 2.47 -16.65
CA ASP A 86 7.71 1.76 -17.30
C ASP A 86 8.63 1.04 -16.29
N GLY A 87 8.27 1.03 -15.00
CA GLY A 87 9.01 0.35 -13.93
C GLY A 87 10.18 1.14 -13.34
N ARG A 88 10.47 2.35 -13.83
CA ARG A 88 11.50 3.21 -13.21
C ARG A 88 11.00 3.77 -11.88
N ILE A 89 11.90 3.85 -10.90
CA ILE A 89 11.62 4.45 -9.58
C ILE A 89 11.47 5.97 -9.73
N ILE A 90 10.42 6.52 -9.13
CA ILE A 90 10.19 7.96 -8.96
C ILE A 90 10.83 8.42 -7.64
N SER A 91 10.54 7.69 -6.56
CA SER A 91 11.05 7.93 -5.21
C SER A 91 10.97 6.66 -4.39
N GLU A 92 11.84 6.49 -3.40
CA GLU A 92 11.84 5.34 -2.51
C GLU A 92 12.43 5.63 -1.13
N GLY A 93 12.18 4.74 -0.16
CA GLY A 93 12.71 4.81 1.19
C GLY A 93 11.73 5.38 2.21
N LYS A 94 12.17 6.40 2.95
CA LYS A 94 11.37 7.10 3.97
C LYS A 94 10.77 8.37 3.37
N ILE A 95 9.81 8.20 2.47
CA ILE A 95 9.20 9.33 1.75
C ILE A 95 8.31 10.11 2.71
N ASP A 96 8.73 11.33 3.04
CA ASP A 96 8.08 12.19 4.03
C ASP A 96 6.60 12.44 3.72
N GLU A 97 6.25 12.71 2.46
CA GLU A 97 4.89 12.99 2.02
C GLU A 97 3.97 11.78 2.24
N CYS A 98 4.45 10.58 1.89
CA CYS A 98 3.73 9.32 2.13
C CYS A 98 3.53 9.10 3.63
N ILE A 99 4.60 9.23 4.42
CA ILE A 99 4.56 8.99 5.87
C ILE A 99 3.62 9.98 6.57
N LYS A 100 3.69 11.27 6.24
CA LYS A 100 2.86 12.32 6.86
C LYS A 100 1.37 12.08 6.65
N CYS A 101 0.96 11.76 5.41
CA CYS A 101 -0.45 11.47 5.12
C CYS A 101 -0.89 10.17 5.81
N HIS A 102 -0.11 9.10 5.69
CA HIS A 102 -0.46 7.80 6.25
C HIS A 102 -0.36 7.71 7.78
N ALA A 103 0.35 8.65 8.43
CA ALA A 103 0.42 8.72 9.89
C ALA A 103 -0.95 8.93 10.55
N ALA A 104 -1.93 9.50 9.84
CA ALA A 104 -3.31 9.58 10.33
C ALA A 104 -3.96 8.19 10.53
N GLN A 105 -3.42 7.15 9.88
CA GLN A 105 -3.83 5.75 10.04
C GLN A 105 -2.83 4.94 10.89
N LYS A 106 -2.04 5.58 11.76
CA LYS A 106 -1.07 4.87 12.61
C LYS A 106 -1.70 3.77 13.46
N SER A 107 -2.94 3.95 13.94
CA SER A 107 -3.69 2.93 14.68
C SER A 107 -4.13 1.74 13.81
N ASN A 108 -4.19 1.92 12.49
CA ASN A 108 -4.50 0.92 11.47
C ASN A 108 -3.26 0.51 10.67
N ASP A 109 -2.07 0.67 11.26
CA ASP A 109 -0.77 0.35 10.69
C ASP A 109 -0.46 1.05 9.35
N TYR A 110 -0.84 2.33 9.25
CA TYR A 110 -0.58 3.23 8.13
C TYR A 110 -1.34 2.88 6.85
N VAL A 111 -2.45 2.12 6.91
CA VAL A 111 -3.22 1.72 5.72
C VAL A 111 -4.66 2.24 5.77
N TYR A 112 -5.19 2.66 4.61
CA TYR A 112 -6.56 3.16 4.44
C TYR A 112 -7.53 2.14 3.84
N THR A 113 -7.04 1.12 3.13
CA THR A 113 -7.85 0.25 2.26
C THR A 113 -8.97 -0.46 3.01
N SER A 114 -8.71 -0.93 4.23
CA SER A 114 -9.75 -1.39 5.15
C SER A 114 -9.29 -1.29 6.60
N LYS A 115 -10.22 -1.37 7.55
CA LYS A 115 -9.88 -1.57 8.95
C LYS A 115 -9.21 -2.94 9.13
N MET A 116 -8.12 -2.96 9.88
CA MET A 116 -7.32 -4.13 10.20
C MET A 116 -7.70 -4.77 11.55
N LYS A 117 -8.63 -4.15 12.29
CA LYS A 117 -9.30 -4.64 13.51
C LYS A 117 -10.79 -4.37 13.44
#